data_AF-A0ABD2SCJ8-F1
#
_entry.id   AF-A0ABD2SCJ8-F1
#
_cell.length_a   1.000
_cell.length_b   1.000
_cell.length_c   1.000
_cell.angle_alpha   90.00
_cell.angle_beta   90.00
_cell.angle_gamma   90.00
#
_symmetry.space_group_name_H-M   'P 1'
#
loop_
_entity.id
_entity.type
_entity.pdbx_description
1 polymer ?
#
loop_
_entity_poly.entity_id
_entity_poly.type
_entity_poly.pdbx_seq_one_letter_code
_entity_poly.pdbx_strand_id
1 'polypeptide(L)'
;MGDRVCVDICSLMRPGEGLLVGSFARGLFLVHSECLESNYISSRPFRVNAGPVHAYVAVPGGKTSYLSELKSGKEVIVVDQRGMQRTAIVGRVKVETRPLILVEAKVESENESYSILLQNAETVGLVSPLHGEGHQRTTIPVTSLKVGDDVLLLLQGGARHTGIEIKEFIVEK
;
A
#
# COMPACT_ATOMS: atom_id res chain seq x y z
N MET A 1 15.57 9.70 -6.13
CA MET A 1 15.78 9.15 -4.78
C MET A 1 14.73 9.74 -3.86
N GLY A 2 14.28 9.01 -2.83
CA GLY A 2 13.40 9.54 -1.79
C GLY A 2 13.39 8.67 -0.53
N ASP A 3 12.96 9.26 0.58
CA ASP A 3 12.87 8.56 1.86
C ASP A 3 11.58 7.75 1.93
N ARG A 4 11.73 6.42 1.98
CA ARG A 4 10.62 5.48 2.09
C ARG A 4 10.53 4.89 3.48
N VAL A 5 9.36 4.36 3.80
CA VAL A 5 9.03 3.72 5.07
C VAL A 5 8.83 2.22 4.86
N CYS A 6 9.53 1.40 5.65
CA CYS A 6 9.17 0.01 5.90
C CYS A 6 8.28 -0.04 7.14
N VAL A 7 7.18 -0.76 7.06
CA VAL A 7 6.33 -1.05 8.22
C VAL A 7 6.50 -2.52 8.56
N ASP A 8 7.07 -2.80 9.74
CA ASP A 8 7.12 -4.14 10.33
C ASP A 8 5.99 -4.25 11.35
N ILE A 9 5.10 -5.23 11.20
CA ILE A 9 3.98 -5.48 12.12
C ILE A 9 4.26 -6.68 13.05
N CYS A 10 3.52 -6.80 14.14
CA CYS A 10 3.66 -7.86 15.14
C CYS A 10 2.87 -9.14 14.78
N SER A 11 2.46 -9.31 13.52
CA SER A 11 1.74 -10.49 13.04
C SER A 11 2.24 -10.90 11.67
N LEU A 12 2.06 -12.17 11.30
CA LEU A 12 2.44 -12.63 9.97
C LEU A 12 1.32 -12.32 8.96
N MET A 13 1.72 -11.94 7.76
CA MET A 13 0.89 -11.78 6.57
C MET A 13 1.10 -12.97 5.64
N ARG A 14 0.03 -13.31 4.92
CA ARG A 14 -0.03 -14.38 3.92
C ARG A 14 0.11 -13.77 2.50
N PRO A 15 0.38 -14.59 1.48
CA PRO A 15 0.25 -14.16 0.10
C PRO A 15 -1.11 -13.51 -0.16
N GLY A 16 -1.09 -12.32 -0.78
CA GLY A 16 -2.30 -11.50 -1.02
C GLY A 16 -2.62 -10.52 0.11
N GLU A 17 -1.96 -10.60 1.27
CA GLU A 17 -2.11 -9.62 2.34
C GLU A 17 -1.06 -8.51 2.26
N GLY A 18 -1.48 -7.30 2.61
CA GLY A 18 -0.66 -6.11 2.57
C GLY A 18 -1.26 -4.94 3.35
N LEU A 19 -0.73 -3.74 3.10
CA LEU A 19 -1.24 -2.49 3.66
C LEU A 19 -1.83 -1.63 2.53
N LEU A 20 -2.89 -0.90 2.84
CA LEU A 20 -3.47 0.09 1.94
C LEU A 20 -2.70 1.40 2.06
N VAL A 21 -2.02 1.80 0.99
CA VAL A 21 -1.11 2.96 0.96
C VAL A 21 -1.35 3.79 -0.30
N GLY A 22 -1.29 5.12 -0.23
CA GLY A 22 -1.43 5.97 -1.42
C GLY A 22 -0.82 7.35 -1.23
N SER A 23 -0.50 8.03 -2.33
CA SER A 23 -0.05 9.44 -2.25
C SER A 23 -1.14 10.35 -1.70
N PHE A 24 -2.41 9.97 -1.90
CA PHE A 24 -3.58 10.71 -1.45
C PHE A 24 -4.50 9.81 -0.62
N ALA A 25 -5.17 10.37 0.38
CA ALA A 25 -6.07 9.60 1.24
C ALA A 25 -7.29 9.03 0.48
N ARG A 26 -7.68 9.66 -0.64
CA ARG A 26 -8.82 9.26 -1.49
C ARG A 26 -8.60 7.97 -2.29
N GLY A 27 -7.36 7.54 -2.50
CA GLY A 27 -7.04 6.32 -3.26
C GLY A 27 -5.83 5.61 -2.69
N LEU A 28 -6.06 4.45 -2.06
CA LEU A 28 -5.03 3.66 -1.39
C LEU A 28 -4.84 2.32 -2.10
N PHE A 29 -3.64 2.10 -2.61
CA PHE A 29 -3.21 0.88 -3.29
C PHE A 29 -2.93 -0.22 -2.27
N LEU A 30 -3.28 -1.47 -2.60
CA LEU A 30 -2.92 -2.61 -1.77
C LEU A 30 -1.46 -3.03 -2.03
N VAL A 31 -0.55 -2.51 -1.20
CA VAL A 31 0.88 -2.81 -1.25
C VAL A 31 1.15 -4.12 -0.52
N HIS A 32 1.60 -5.11 -1.27
CA HIS A 32 1.78 -6.48 -0.80
C HIS A 32 2.93 -6.59 0.21
N SER A 33 2.80 -7.53 1.13
CA SER A 33 3.85 -7.87 2.09
C SER A 33 5.03 -8.59 1.43
N GLU A 34 6.21 -8.46 2.03
CA GLU A 34 7.44 -9.18 1.62
C GLU A 34 7.36 -10.67 1.99
N CYS A 35 6.19 -11.31 1.89
CA CYS A 35 5.95 -12.70 2.30
C CYS A 35 6.31 -13.74 1.22
N LEU A 36 6.52 -13.33 -0.03
CA LEU A 36 6.98 -14.23 -1.08
C LEU A 36 8.50 -14.40 -1.02
N GLU A 37 8.97 -15.62 -1.22
CA GLU A 37 10.39 -15.89 -1.39
C GLU A 37 10.86 -15.45 -2.78
N SER A 38 12.04 -14.84 -2.85
CA SER A 38 12.76 -14.65 -4.11
C SER A 38 14.06 -15.43 -4.07
N ASN A 39 14.67 -15.64 -5.24
CA ASN A 39 15.98 -16.30 -5.34
C ASN A 39 17.11 -15.53 -4.64
N TYR A 40 16.88 -14.26 -4.29
CA TYR A 40 17.89 -13.35 -3.77
C TYR A 40 17.64 -12.92 -2.33
N ILE A 41 16.39 -12.97 -1.85
CA ILE A 41 15.99 -12.41 -0.56
C ILE A 41 15.00 -13.35 0.14
N SER A 42 15.30 -13.68 1.39
CA SER A 42 14.39 -14.45 2.26
C SER A 42 13.12 -13.67 2.56
N SER A 43 11.99 -14.37 2.62
CA SER A 43 10.70 -13.76 2.95
C SER A 43 10.70 -13.14 4.36
N ARG A 44 9.99 -12.02 4.48
CA ARG A 44 9.68 -11.32 5.73
C ARG A 44 8.18 -11.07 5.78
N PRO A 45 7.37 -12.10 6.10
CA PRO A 45 5.92 -12.01 6.09
C PRO A 45 5.33 -11.01 7.11
N PHE A 46 6.13 -10.34 7.91
CA PHE A 46 5.72 -9.27 8.82
C PHE A 46 6.00 -7.86 8.27
N ARG A 47 6.60 -7.73 7.07
CA ARG A 47 7.09 -6.47 6.51
C ARG A 47 6.30 -6.03 5.28
N VAL A 48 6.03 -4.73 5.19
CA VAL A 48 5.61 -4.05 3.96
C VAL A 48 6.57 -2.91 3.65
N ASN A 49 7.05 -2.87 2.41
CA ASN A 49 7.81 -1.75 1.87
C ASN A 49 6.83 -0.69 1.35
N ALA A 50 6.21 0.04 2.28
CA ALA A 50 4.94 0.73 2.10
C ALA A 50 4.96 1.89 1.08
N GLY A 51 5.91 2.81 1.18
CA GLY A 51 5.96 4.01 0.33
C GLY A 51 6.74 5.16 0.97
N PRO A 52 6.78 6.36 0.35
CA PRO A 52 7.45 7.54 0.90
C PRO A 52 6.87 8.02 2.23
N VAL A 53 7.65 8.79 2.98
CA VAL A 53 7.25 9.41 4.25
C VAL A 53 5.93 10.19 4.23
N HIS A 54 5.55 10.76 3.08
CA HIS A 54 4.32 11.55 2.90
C HIS A 54 3.10 10.71 2.50
N ALA A 55 3.27 9.44 2.13
CA ALA A 55 2.14 8.63 1.69
C ALA A 55 1.23 8.31 2.88
N TYR A 56 -0.07 8.23 2.61
CA TYR A 56 -1.08 7.83 3.57
C TYR A 56 -1.14 6.32 3.70
N VAL A 57 -1.45 5.82 4.88
CA VAL A 57 -1.77 4.42 5.17
C VAL A 57 -3.12 4.31 5.89
N ALA A 58 -3.90 3.28 5.58
CA ALA A 58 -5.15 3.01 6.28
C ALA A 58 -4.91 2.56 7.73
N VAL A 59 -5.66 3.16 8.65
CA VAL A 59 -5.66 2.83 10.09
C VAL A 59 -7.10 2.60 10.57
N PRO A 60 -7.31 1.96 11.74
CA PRO A 60 -8.64 1.65 12.24
C PRO A 60 -9.58 2.86 12.36
N GLY A 61 -10.89 2.58 12.33
CA GLY A 61 -11.93 3.61 12.40
C GLY A 61 -12.17 4.33 11.07
N GLY A 62 -11.76 3.72 9.95
CA GLY A 62 -11.94 4.28 8.61
C GLY A 62 -11.11 5.55 8.40
N LYS A 63 -9.92 5.65 9.02
CA LYS A 63 -9.05 6.83 8.95
C LYS A 63 -7.77 6.52 8.18
N THR A 64 -6.98 7.56 7.93
CA THR A 64 -5.61 7.46 7.40
C THR A 64 -4.63 8.20 8.30
N SER A 65 -3.35 7.84 8.20
CA SER A 65 -2.22 8.54 8.83
C SER A 65 -1.07 8.60 7.84
N TYR A 66 -0.17 9.57 7.97
CA TYR A 66 1.05 9.56 7.18
C TYR A 66 1.97 8.41 7.61
N LEU A 67 2.67 7.79 6.66
CA LEU A 67 3.65 6.75 6.98
C LEU A 67 4.75 7.25 7.93
N SER A 68 5.11 8.53 7.85
CA SER A 68 6.06 9.19 8.77
C SER A 68 5.58 9.32 10.22
N GLU A 69 4.27 9.27 10.46
CA GLU A 69 3.68 9.39 11.81
C GLU A 69 3.56 8.03 12.52
N LEU A 70 3.70 6.92 11.77
CA LEU A 70 3.68 5.60 12.36
C LEU A 70 4.86 5.40 13.32
N LYS A 71 4.58 4.70 14.42
CA LYS A 71 5.57 4.28 15.41
C LYS A 71 5.15 2.97 16.05
N SER A 72 6.08 2.31 16.74
CA SER A 72 5.79 1.08 17.49
C SER A 72 4.58 1.25 18.42
N GLY A 73 3.71 0.24 18.45
CA GLY A 73 2.46 0.25 19.23
C GLY A 73 1.28 0.94 18.55
N LYS A 74 1.46 1.59 17.39
CA LYS A 74 0.35 2.06 16.56
C LYS A 74 -0.35 0.90 15.86
N GLU A 75 -1.58 1.13 15.44
CA GLU A 75 -2.38 0.18 14.69
C GLU A 75 -2.45 0.56 13.21
N VAL A 76 -2.46 -0.44 12.34
CA VAL A 76 -2.70 -0.34 10.90
C VAL A 76 -3.72 -1.39 10.47
N ILE A 77 -4.35 -1.17 9.31
CA ILE A 77 -5.24 -2.16 8.71
C ILE A 77 -4.47 -3.01 7.70
N VAL A 78 -4.45 -4.32 7.93
CA VAL A 78 -4.02 -5.33 6.96
C VAL A 78 -5.23 -5.74 6.15
N VAL A 79 -5.07 -5.79 4.83
CA VAL A 79 -6.14 -6.18 3.89
C VAL A 79 -5.66 -7.31 3.01
N ASP A 80 -6.53 -8.28 2.74
CA ASP A 80 -6.27 -9.36 1.79
C ASP A 80 -6.81 -9.05 0.38
N GLN A 81 -6.44 -9.90 -0.58
CA GLN A 81 -6.86 -9.79 -1.99
C GLN A 81 -8.37 -9.89 -2.20
N ARG A 82 -9.14 -10.33 -1.20
CA ARG A 82 -10.62 -10.41 -1.22
C ARG A 82 -11.27 -9.20 -0.54
N GLY A 83 -10.48 -8.27 -0.01
CA GLY A 83 -10.95 -7.08 0.71
C GLY A 83 -11.24 -7.33 2.19
N MET A 84 -10.94 -8.50 2.74
CA MET A 84 -11.08 -8.77 4.17
C MET A 84 -10.03 -7.99 4.94
N GLN A 85 -10.45 -7.37 6.05
CA GLN A 85 -9.62 -6.46 6.82
C GLN A 85 -9.41 -6.97 8.25
N ARG A 86 -8.23 -6.73 8.80
CA ARG A 86 -7.92 -6.96 10.21
C ARG A 86 -6.95 -5.91 10.74
N THR A 87 -7.07 -5.57 12.01
CA THR A 87 -6.11 -4.68 12.68
C THR A 87 -4.82 -5.43 13.00
N ALA A 88 -3.68 -4.77 12.82
CA ALA A 88 -2.37 -5.25 13.25
C ALA A 88 -1.59 -4.14 13.98
N ILE A 89 -0.76 -4.55 14.93
CA ILE A 89 0.12 -3.64 15.67
C ILE A 89 1.43 -3.46 14.90
N VAL A 90 1.86 -2.21 14.74
CA VAL A 90 3.18 -1.85 14.23
C VAL A 90 4.23 -2.20 15.28
N GLY A 91 5.17 -3.07 14.93
CA GLY A 91 6.31 -3.42 15.76
C GLY A 91 7.48 -2.46 15.56
N ARG A 92 7.80 -2.12 14.31
CA ARG A 92 8.90 -1.20 13.97
C ARG A 92 8.60 -0.45 12.68
N VAL A 93 9.07 0.79 12.61
CA VAL A 93 9.06 1.61 11.40
C VAL A 93 10.51 1.94 11.03
N LYS A 94 10.88 1.75 9.76
CA LYS A 94 12.23 2.05 9.27
C LYS A 94 12.15 3.01 8.10
N VAL A 95 12.83 4.15 8.21
CA VAL A 95 12.98 5.12 7.12
C VAL A 95 14.33 4.91 6.44
N GLU A 96 14.35 4.79 5.12
CA GLU A 96 15.60 4.71 4.34
C GLU A 96 15.45 5.34 2.95
N THR A 97 16.53 5.89 2.42
CA THR A 97 16.55 6.53 1.10
C THR A 97 16.75 5.48 0.00
N ARG A 98 15.82 5.43 -0.97
CA ARG A 98 15.85 4.48 -2.09
C ARG A 98 15.46 5.13 -3.42
N PRO A 99 15.79 4.51 -4.57
CA PRO A 99 15.17 4.86 -5.84
C PRO A 99 13.67 4.56 -5.78
N LEU A 100 12.86 5.52 -6.24
CA LEU A 100 11.41 5.42 -6.28
C LEU A 100 10.93 5.41 -7.73
N ILE A 101 9.76 4.83 -7.95
CA ILE A 101 9.02 4.82 -9.21
C ILE A 101 7.58 5.26 -8.93
N LEU A 102 7.04 6.06 -9.84
CA LEU A 102 5.65 6.49 -9.82
C LEU A 102 4.79 5.43 -10.49
N VAL A 103 3.76 4.97 -9.80
CA VAL A 103 2.71 4.12 -10.35
C VAL A 103 1.42 4.94 -10.36
N GLU A 104 0.76 4.95 -11.51
CA GLU A 104 -0.54 5.58 -11.70
C GLU A 104 -1.56 4.52 -12.10
N ALA A 105 -2.73 4.55 -11.46
CA ALA A 105 -3.88 3.73 -11.82
C ALA A 105 -5.06 4.62 -12.20
N LYS A 106 -5.83 4.16 -13.18
CA LYS A 106 -7.09 4.76 -13.60
C LYS A 106 -8.21 3.81 -13.24
N VAL A 107 -9.33 4.35 -12.75
CA VAL A 107 -10.53 3.56 -12.47
C VAL A 107 -11.49 3.80 -13.62
N GLU A 108 -11.92 2.77 -14.34
CA GLU A 108 -12.75 2.95 -15.55
C GLU A 108 -14.05 3.74 -15.32
N SER A 109 -14.61 3.66 -14.10
CA SER A 109 -15.83 4.38 -13.72
C SER A 109 -15.61 5.87 -13.42
N GLU A 110 -14.37 6.35 -13.32
CA GLU A 110 -14.03 7.72 -12.96
C GLU A 110 -12.99 8.29 -13.93
N ASN A 111 -13.10 9.57 -14.32
CA ASN A 111 -12.04 10.21 -15.10
C ASN A 111 -10.87 10.70 -14.21
N GLU A 112 -10.68 10.05 -13.05
CA GLU A 112 -9.66 10.37 -12.06
C GLU A 112 -8.52 9.34 -12.09
N SER A 113 -7.30 9.82 -11.90
CA SER A 113 -6.12 8.98 -11.68
C SER A 113 -5.70 9.04 -10.23
N TYR A 114 -5.23 7.89 -9.74
CA TYR A 114 -4.66 7.73 -8.42
C TYR A 114 -3.19 7.35 -8.57
N SER A 115 -2.35 7.82 -7.66
CA SER A 115 -0.93 7.57 -7.75
C SER A 115 -0.33 7.11 -6.42
N ILE A 116 0.75 6.36 -6.54
CA ILE A 116 1.61 5.97 -5.44
C ILE A 116 3.06 5.96 -5.93
N LEU A 117 3.95 6.47 -5.09
CA LEU A 117 5.39 6.28 -5.26
C LEU A 117 5.81 5.03 -4.48
N LEU A 118 6.57 4.14 -5.10
CA LEU A 118 7.06 2.91 -4.48
C LEU A 118 8.55 2.75 -4.70
N GLN A 119 9.22 1.96 -3.86
CA GLN A 119 10.61 1.60 -4.10
C GLN A 119 10.71 0.74 -5.37
N ASN A 120 11.68 1.07 -6.23
CA ASN A 120 11.99 0.26 -7.41
C ASN A 120 12.76 -1.01 -6.99
N ALA A 121 12.05 -2.05 -6.57
CA ALA A 121 12.62 -3.36 -6.19
C ALA A 121 11.61 -4.49 -6.39
N GLU A 122 12.11 -5.72 -6.61
CA GLU A 122 11.29 -6.92 -6.83
C GLU A 122 10.46 -7.34 -5.61
N THR A 123 10.88 -6.95 -4.41
CA THR A 123 10.20 -7.24 -3.14
C THR A 123 9.06 -6.26 -2.84
N VAL A 124 8.79 -5.30 -3.73
CA VAL A 124 7.68 -4.37 -3.62
C VAL A 124 6.72 -4.69 -4.73
N GLY A 125 5.52 -5.11 -4.37
CA GLY A 125 4.47 -5.48 -5.31
C GLY A 125 3.12 -4.89 -4.94
N LEU A 126 2.29 -4.72 -5.96
CA LEU A 126 0.88 -4.40 -5.81
C LEU A 126 0.07 -5.67 -5.93
N VAL A 127 -0.95 -5.83 -5.11
CA VAL A 127 -1.84 -6.99 -5.19
C VAL A 127 -2.74 -6.84 -6.41
N SER A 128 -2.80 -7.88 -7.25
CA SER A 128 -3.67 -7.97 -8.43
C SER A 128 -5.05 -8.50 -8.05
N PRO A 129 -6.11 -8.27 -8.84
CA PRO A 129 -7.41 -8.88 -8.60
C PRO A 129 -7.38 -10.40 -8.82
N LEU A 130 -8.33 -11.09 -8.19
CA LEU A 130 -8.67 -12.48 -8.53
C LEU A 130 -9.54 -12.48 -9.80
N HIS A 131 -9.05 -13.05 -10.89
CA HIS A 131 -9.79 -13.37 -12.12
C HIS A 131 -9.79 -14.88 -12.40
N GLY A 132 -10.96 -15.52 -12.22
CA GLY A 132 -11.22 -16.89 -12.66
C GLY A 132 -10.43 -18.00 -11.95
N GLU A 133 -10.67 -19.26 -12.34
CA GLU A 133 -10.13 -20.47 -11.69
C GLU A 133 -8.69 -20.83 -12.11
N GLY A 134 -7.87 -19.84 -12.47
CA GLY A 134 -6.47 -20.06 -12.86
C GLY A 134 -5.47 -19.93 -11.71
N HIS A 135 -4.25 -20.47 -11.91
CA HIS A 135 -3.08 -20.13 -11.10
C HIS A 135 -2.68 -18.67 -11.35
N GLN A 136 -3.37 -17.76 -10.69
CA GLN A 136 -3.17 -16.36 -10.93
C GLN A 136 -2.14 -15.76 -9.99
N ARG A 137 -1.37 -14.85 -10.57
CA ARG A 137 -0.39 -14.06 -9.85
C ARG A 137 -1.10 -13.26 -8.76
N THR A 138 -0.71 -13.47 -7.51
CA THR A 138 -1.28 -12.76 -6.34
C THR A 138 -0.78 -11.31 -6.22
N THR A 139 0.44 -11.06 -6.71
CA THR A 139 1.06 -9.73 -6.68
C THR A 139 1.93 -9.49 -7.90
N ILE A 140 1.91 -8.25 -8.39
CA ILE A 140 2.78 -7.77 -9.45
C ILE A 140 3.88 -6.91 -8.80
N PRO A 141 5.12 -7.41 -8.72
CA PRO A 141 6.30 -6.61 -8.42
C PRO A 141 6.35 -5.37 -9.31
N VAL A 142 6.65 -4.25 -8.70
CA VAL A 142 6.71 -2.94 -9.33
C VAL A 142 7.73 -2.92 -10.47
N THR A 143 8.81 -3.69 -10.37
CA THR A 143 9.83 -3.85 -11.44
C THR A 143 9.29 -4.52 -12.71
N SER A 144 8.16 -5.22 -12.62
CA SER A 144 7.53 -5.95 -13.72
C SER A 144 6.17 -5.40 -14.15
N LEU A 145 5.70 -4.33 -13.47
CA LEU A 145 4.42 -3.69 -13.73
C LEU A 145 4.42 -3.02 -15.11
N LYS A 146 3.32 -3.14 -15.84
CA LYS A 146 3.12 -2.58 -17.18
C LYS A 146 1.77 -1.89 -17.29
N VAL A 147 1.66 -0.99 -18.27
CA VAL A 147 0.38 -0.38 -18.62
C VAL A 147 -0.60 -1.49 -19.03
N GLY A 148 -1.80 -1.47 -18.43
CA GLY A 148 -2.83 -2.50 -18.62
C GLY A 148 -2.85 -3.58 -17.54
N ASP A 149 -1.90 -3.58 -16.60
CA ASP A 149 -1.97 -4.46 -15.42
C ASP A 149 -3.03 -3.96 -14.43
N ASP A 150 -3.89 -4.86 -13.96
CA ASP A 150 -4.88 -4.56 -12.94
C ASP A 150 -4.31 -4.71 -11.52
N VAL A 151 -4.64 -3.76 -10.65
CA VAL A 151 -4.23 -3.73 -9.23
C VAL A 151 -5.40 -3.36 -8.34
N LEU A 152 -5.34 -3.74 -7.06
CA LEU A 152 -6.38 -3.42 -6.09
C LEU A 152 -6.16 -2.04 -5.45
N LEU A 153 -7.25 -1.26 -5.44
CA LEU A 153 -7.31 0.09 -4.91
C LEU A 153 -8.54 0.22 -3.99
N LEU A 154 -8.35 0.79 -2.80
CA LEU A 154 -9.44 1.28 -1.97
C LEU A 154 -9.69 2.75 -2.30
N LEU A 155 -10.90 3.04 -2.79
CA LEU A 155 -11.40 4.39 -2.93
C LEU A 155 -12.05 4.85 -1.63
N GLN A 156 -11.64 6.01 -1.12
CA GLN A 156 -12.28 6.67 0.01
C GLN A 156 -13.01 7.92 -0.50
N GLY A 157 -14.28 8.07 -0.15
CA GLY A 157 -15.03 9.29 -0.46
C GLY A 157 -14.47 10.50 0.32
N GLY A 158 -14.26 11.61 -0.40
CA GLY A 158 -13.95 12.93 0.17
C GLY A 158 -12.46 13.19 0.49
N ALA A 159 -12.08 14.48 0.45
CA ALA A 159 -10.76 14.93 0.90
C ALA A 159 -10.64 14.80 2.43
N ARG A 160 -9.48 14.35 2.92
CA ARG A 160 -9.25 14.07 4.35
C ARG A 160 -7.97 14.74 4.80
N HIS A 161 -8.07 15.58 5.83
CA HIS A 161 -6.92 16.12 6.57
C HIS A 161 -6.88 15.44 7.94
N THR A 162 -5.70 14.97 8.38
CA THR A 162 -5.50 14.29 9.68
C THR A 162 -6.42 13.08 9.96
N GLY A 163 -6.87 12.37 8.91
CA GLY A 163 -7.70 11.17 9.02
C GLY A 163 -9.16 11.42 9.41
N ILE A 164 -9.64 12.67 9.35
CA ILE A 164 -11.05 13.03 9.53
C ILE A 164 -11.62 13.43 8.17
N GLU A 165 -12.84 12.97 7.85
CA GLU A 165 -13.58 13.44 6.68
C GLU A 165 -14.01 14.88 6.92
N ILE A 166 -13.40 15.82 6.19
CA ILE A 166 -13.73 17.23 6.28
C ILE A 166 -14.21 17.66 4.89
N LYS A 167 -15.40 18.26 4.82
CA LYS A 167 -15.87 18.96 3.61
C LYS A 167 -15.13 20.30 3.49
N GLU A 168 -13.82 20.25 3.27
CA GLU A 168 -12.98 21.41 2.99
C GLU A 168 -12.51 21.38 1.53
N PHE A 169 -12.32 22.57 0.94
CA PHE A 169 -11.75 22.70 -0.39
C PHE A 169 -10.25 22.40 -0.33
N ILE A 170 -9.87 21.23 -0.83
CA ILE A 170 -8.49 20.78 -0.88
C ILE A 170 -8.13 20.54 -2.35
N VAL A 171 -7.03 21.15 -2.81
CA VAL A 171 -6.46 20.92 -4.15
C VAL A 171 -5.13 20.20 -3.96
N GLU A 172 -5.14 18.90 -4.22
CA GLU A 172 -3.95 18.05 -4.29
C GLU A 172 -3.60 17.83 -5.78
N LYS A 173 -2.33 18.02 -6.15
CA LYS A 173 -1.83 17.90 -7.53
C LYS A 173 -0.72 16.85 -7.63
#